data_AF-A0A857A615-F1
#
_entry.id   AF-A0A857A615-F1
#
_cell.length_a   1.000
_cell.length_b   1.000
_cell.length_c   1.000
_cell.angle_alpha   90.00
_cell.angle_beta   90.00
_cell.angle_gamma   90.00
#
_symmetry.space_group_name_H-M   'P 1'
#
loop_
_entity.id
_entity.type
_entity.pdbx_description
1 polymer ?
#
loop_
_entity_poly.entity_id
_entity_poly.type
_entity_poly.pdbx_seq_one_letter_code
_entity_poly.pdbx_strand_id
1 'polypeptide(L)'
;MSKKQEGTYHLAGGMTVTDADLEADAQRFEAGECDGAWKVLPGRPQLFGEDTMPVGTRLPESLVRELDKVAGELGQTRSELVRRFISDGLLALKT
;
A
#
# COMPACT_ATOMS: atom_id res chain seq x y z
N MET A 1 2.29 17.68 -33.96
CA MET A 1 2.99 17.32 -32.71
C MET A 1 2.76 18.45 -31.72
N SER A 2 1.76 18.34 -30.83
CA SER A 2 1.54 19.37 -29.80
C SER A 2 2.67 19.30 -28.79
N LYS A 3 3.32 20.44 -28.51
CA LYS A 3 4.27 20.56 -27.40
C LYS A 3 3.49 20.36 -26.11
N LYS A 4 3.82 19.30 -25.34
CA LYS A 4 3.31 19.14 -23.98
C LYS A 4 3.74 20.37 -23.19
N GLN A 5 2.81 21.07 -22.55
CA GLN A 5 3.15 22.17 -21.65
C GLN A 5 3.90 21.59 -20.46
N GLU A 6 5.06 22.16 -20.13
CA GLU A 6 5.83 21.75 -18.95
C GLU A 6 5.05 22.12 -17.68
N GLY A 7 4.68 21.10 -16.91
CA GLY A 7 4.03 21.25 -15.62
C GLY A 7 4.99 21.71 -14.53
N THR A 8 4.51 22.56 -13.64
CA THR A 8 5.19 22.93 -12.38
C THR A 8 4.32 22.48 -11.21
N TYR A 9 4.92 21.78 -10.25
CA TYR A 9 4.24 21.12 -9.14
C TYR A 9 4.82 21.59 -7.80
N HIS A 10 3.95 21.79 -6.82
CA HIS A 10 4.35 22.14 -5.45
C HIS A 10 4.15 20.93 -4.53
N LEU A 11 5.25 20.45 -3.95
CA LEU A 11 5.26 19.28 -3.07
C LEU A 11 4.94 19.69 -1.62
N ALA A 12 4.42 18.75 -0.83
CA ALA A 12 4.05 18.98 0.57
C ALA A 12 5.21 19.48 1.46
N GLY A 13 6.47 19.24 1.06
CA GLY A 13 7.66 19.75 1.74
C GLY A 13 8.02 21.21 1.40
N GLY A 14 7.19 21.94 0.65
CA GLY A 14 7.45 23.31 0.19
C GLY A 14 8.38 23.42 -1.01
N MET A 15 8.78 22.29 -1.60
CA MET A 15 9.60 22.23 -2.82
C MET A 15 8.74 22.44 -4.06
N THR A 16 9.32 23.05 -5.08
CA THR A 16 8.70 23.18 -6.42
C THR A 16 9.52 22.36 -7.39
N VAL A 17 8.86 21.50 -8.17
CA VAL A 17 9.47 20.61 -9.16
C VAL A 17 8.78 20.76 -10.51
N THR A 18 9.52 20.61 -11.59
CA THR A 18 9.01 20.65 -12.96
C THR A 18 8.83 19.24 -13.53
N ASP A 19 8.15 19.13 -14.68
CA ASP A 19 8.11 17.88 -15.45
C ASP A 19 9.52 17.36 -15.77
N ALA A 20 10.47 18.26 -16.07
CA ALA A 20 11.85 17.87 -16.37
C ALA A 20 12.57 17.31 -15.14
N ASP A 21 12.30 17.86 -13.96
CA ASP A 21 12.87 17.35 -12.70
C ASP A 21 12.32 15.95 -12.37
N LEU A 22 11.02 15.74 -12.55
CA LEU A 22 10.39 14.43 -12.35
C LEU A 22 10.91 13.38 -13.33
N GLU A 23 11.11 13.75 -14.60
CA GLU A 23 11.66 12.88 -15.63
C GLU A 23 13.13 12.54 -15.35
N ALA A 24 13.93 13.52 -14.89
CA ALA A 24 15.31 13.29 -14.47
C ALA A 24 15.39 12.33 -13.28
N ASP A 25 14.51 12.48 -12.29
CA ASP A 25 14.41 11.55 -11.17
C ASP A 25 14.00 10.15 -11.63
N ALA A 26 13.00 10.03 -12.52
CA ALA A 26 12.58 8.75 -13.07
C ALA A 26 13.75 8.03 -13.77
N GLN A 27 14.52 8.73 -14.60
CA GLN A 27 15.69 8.16 -15.28
C GLN A 27 16.76 7.69 -14.30
N ARG A 28 17.00 8.44 -13.21
CA ARG A 28 17.92 8.03 -12.14
C ARG A 28 17.43 6.76 -11.44
N PHE A 29 16.13 6.67 -11.13
CA PHE A 29 15.52 5.47 -10.56
C PHE A 29 15.66 4.26 -11.48
N GLU A 30 15.38 4.42 -12.79
CA GLU A 30 15.50 3.36 -13.79
C GLU A 30 16.96 2.90 -14.00
N ALA A 31 17.91 3.84 -13.92
CA ALA A 31 19.34 3.53 -13.95
C ALA A 31 19.86 2.85 -12.68
N GLY A 32 19.02 2.71 -11.64
CA GLY A 32 19.39 2.12 -10.36
C GLY A 32 20.21 3.06 -9.48
N GLU A 33 20.24 4.35 -9.80
CA GLU A 33 20.91 5.41 -9.04
C GLU A 33 20.01 5.85 -7.87
N CYS A 34 19.73 4.92 -6.97
CA CYS A 34 19.01 5.16 -5.72
C CYS A 34 20.01 5.46 -4.59
N ASP A 35 20.41 6.72 -4.44
CA ASP A 35 21.27 7.16 -3.35
C ASP A 35 20.49 7.72 -2.13
N GLY A 36 21.05 7.53 -0.93
CA GLY A 36 20.51 8.09 0.31
C GLY A 36 19.27 7.39 0.89
N ALA A 37 18.22 8.17 1.21
CA ALA A 37 17.02 7.78 1.98
C ALA A 37 16.09 6.79 1.25
N TRP A 38 16.32 6.56 -0.04
CA TRP A 38 15.50 5.71 -0.89
C TRP A 38 16.26 4.44 -1.22
N LYS A 39 16.28 3.51 -0.28
CA LYS A 39 16.84 2.16 -0.50
C LYS A 39 15.74 1.25 -1.02
N VAL A 40 15.92 0.66 -2.20
CA VAL A 40 15.08 -0.47 -2.63
C VAL A 40 15.34 -1.62 -1.66
N LEU A 41 14.38 -1.88 -0.77
CA LEU A 41 14.44 -3.04 0.12
C LEU A 41 13.92 -4.25 -0.64
N PRO A 42 14.75 -5.28 -0.86
CA PRO A 42 14.28 -6.51 -1.47
C PRO A 42 13.27 -7.18 -0.54
N GLY A 43 12.12 -7.60 -1.09
CA GLY A 43 11.09 -8.31 -0.35
C GLY A 43 9.72 -7.66 -0.47
N ARG A 44 8.73 -8.30 0.17
CA ARG A 44 7.38 -7.74 0.25
C ARG A 44 7.39 -6.58 1.25
N PRO A 45 6.75 -5.43 0.95
CA PRO A 45 6.53 -4.39 1.94
C PRO A 45 5.98 -4.99 3.24
N GLN A 46 6.54 -4.56 4.37
CA GLN A 46 6.06 -5.00 5.66
C GLN A 46 4.61 -4.55 5.85
N LEU A 47 3.76 -5.48 6.27
CA LEU A 47 2.34 -5.19 6.49
C LEU A 47 2.11 -4.47 7.82
N PHE A 48 2.97 -4.71 8.81
CA PHE A 48 2.97 -4.11 10.14
C PHE A 48 4.41 -3.81 10.56
N GLY A 49 4.60 -2.93 11.55
CA GLY A 49 5.90 -2.64 12.15
C GLY A 49 6.43 -3.73 13.09
N GLU A 50 5.89 -4.95 12.99
CA GLU A 50 6.24 -6.12 13.80
C GLU A 50 6.14 -7.41 12.97
N ASP A 51 6.73 -8.50 13.47
CA ASP A 51 6.68 -9.81 12.83
C ASP A 51 5.25 -10.36 12.81
N THR A 52 4.83 -10.91 11.66
CA THR A 52 3.50 -11.51 11.50
C THR A 52 3.57 -13.04 11.47
N MET A 53 2.63 -13.70 12.15
CA MET A 53 2.47 -15.16 12.09
C MET A 53 1.23 -15.56 11.29
N PRO A 54 1.31 -16.56 10.40
CA PRO A 54 0.13 -17.06 9.68
C PRO A 54 -0.80 -17.83 10.61
N VAL A 55 -2.10 -17.53 10.54
CA VAL A 55 -3.15 -18.26 11.25
C VAL A 55 -4.03 -18.97 10.23
N GLY A 56 -3.88 -20.29 10.11
CA GLY A 56 -4.68 -21.12 9.22
C GLY A 56 -5.94 -21.64 9.88
N THR A 57 -7.11 -21.24 9.41
CA THR A 57 -8.40 -21.76 9.88
C THR A 57 -9.30 -22.06 8.69
N ARG A 58 -9.94 -23.24 8.70
CA ARG A 58 -10.93 -23.58 7.67
C ARG A 58 -12.25 -22.89 8.00
N LEU A 59 -12.81 -22.19 7.03
CA LEU A 59 -14.12 -21.57 7.11
C LEU A 59 -15.08 -22.25 6.13
N PRO A 60 -16.39 -22.29 6.41
CA PRO A 60 -17.38 -22.71 5.44
C PRO A 60 -17.28 -21.87 4.15
N GLU A 61 -17.45 -22.50 2.99
CA GLU A 61 -17.34 -21.81 1.70
C GLU A 61 -18.32 -20.64 1.57
N SER A 62 -19.54 -20.79 2.09
CA SER A 62 -20.53 -19.72 2.10
C SER A 62 -20.03 -18.49 2.85
N LEU A 63 -19.37 -18.69 4.01
CA LEU A 63 -18.79 -17.60 4.78
C LEU A 63 -17.63 -16.93 4.04
N VAL A 64 -16.78 -17.70 3.35
CA VAL A 64 -15.69 -17.13 2.53
C VAL A 64 -16.25 -16.26 1.41
N ARG A 65 -17.34 -16.70 0.74
CA ARG A 65 -18.00 -15.92 -0.32
C ARG A 65 -18.57 -14.61 0.21
N GLU A 66 -19.22 -14.64 1.37
CA GLU A 66 -19.73 -13.41 2.01
C GLU A 66 -18.58 -12.46 2.40
N LEU A 67 -17.48 -12.98 2.95
CA LEU A 67 -16.30 -12.19 3.26
C LEU A 67 -15.73 -11.50 2.02
N ASP A 68 -15.65 -12.21 0.89
CA ASP A 68 -15.16 -11.65 -0.37
C ASP A 68 -16.06 -10.54 -0.91
N LYS A 69 -17.37 -10.75 -0.85
CA LYS A 69 -18.36 -9.75 -1.27
C LYS A 69 -18.21 -8.47 -0.44
N VAL A 70 -18.22 -8.59 0.88
CA VAL A 70 -18.12 -7.44 1.80
C VAL A 70 -16.76 -6.74 1.64
N ALA A 71 -15.67 -7.49 1.49
CA ALA A 71 -14.35 -6.92 1.26
C ALA A 71 -14.33 -6.11 -0.05
N GLY A 72 -14.91 -6.64 -1.13
CA GLY A 72 -15.05 -5.95 -2.41
C GLY A 72 -15.86 -4.66 -2.31
N GLU A 73 -17.00 -4.68 -1.61
CA GLU A 73 -17.85 -3.50 -1.38
C GLU A 73 -17.12 -2.41 -0.58
N LEU A 74 -16.21 -2.80 0.33
CA LEU A 74 -15.42 -1.88 1.14
C LEU A 74 -14.10 -1.43 0.49
N GLY A 75 -13.76 -1.93 -0.71
CA GLY A 75 -12.45 -1.69 -1.33
C GLY A 75 -11.29 -2.29 -0.53
N GLN A 76 -11.54 -3.34 0.23
CA GLN A 76 -10.57 -4.03 1.08
C GLN A 76 -10.24 -5.41 0.51
N THR A 77 -9.10 -5.96 0.94
CA THR A 77 -8.78 -7.37 0.76
C THR A 77 -9.50 -8.23 1.81
N ARG A 78 -9.77 -9.51 1.48
CA ARG A 78 -10.31 -10.49 2.44
C ARG A 78 -9.51 -10.52 3.75
N SER A 79 -8.18 -10.51 3.66
CA SER A 79 -7.30 -10.59 4.83
C SER A 79 -7.36 -9.33 5.71
N GLU A 80 -7.54 -8.15 5.12
CA GLU A 80 -7.78 -6.92 5.90
C GLU A 80 -9.09 -6.98 6.68
N LEU A 81 -10.17 -7.42 6.01
CA LEU A 81 -11.47 -7.58 6.66
C LEU A 81 -11.42 -8.60 7.81
N VAL A 82 -10.79 -9.77 7.59
CA VAL A 82 -10.63 -10.80 8.62
C VAL A 82 -9.83 -10.29 9.81
N ARG A 83 -8.72 -9.58 9.58
CA ARG A 83 -7.91 -8.99 10.67
C ARG A 83 -8.70 -7.97 11.49
N ARG A 84 -9.51 -7.14 10.83
CA ARG A 84 -10.40 -6.19 11.52
C ARG A 84 -11.40 -6.91 12.42
N PHE A 85 -12.12 -7.90 11.89
CA PHE A 85 -13.08 -8.67 12.70
C PHE A 85 -12.46 -9.38 13.90
N ILE A 86 -11.26 -9.94 13.74
CA ILE A 86 -10.53 -10.55 14.86
C ILE A 86 -10.21 -9.49 15.92
N SER A 87 -9.70 -8.32 15.50
CA SER A 87 -9.34 -7.23 16.42
C SER A 87 -10.55 -6.69 17.17
N ASP A 88 -11.65 -6.43 16.46
CA ASP A 88 -12.91 -5.94 17.02
C ASP A 88 -13.52 -6.97 17.99
N GLY A 89 -13.53 -8.25 17.60
CA GLY A 89 -14.02 -9.34 18.43
C GLY A 89 -13.21 -9.51 19.72
N LEU A 90 -11.88 -9.40 19.65
CA LEU A 90 -11.01 -9.45 20.82
C LEU A 90 -11.23 -8.24 21.75
N LEU A 91 -11.50 -7.06 21.20
CA LEU A 91 -11.81 -5.86 21.99
C LEU A 91 -13.15 -6.03 22.74
N ALA A 92 -14.17 -6.53 22.06
CA ALA A 92 -15.49 -6.78 22.64
C ALA A 92 -15.46 -7.79 23.79
N LEU A 93 -14.56 -8.79 23.75
CA LEU A 93 -14.40 -9.78 24.81
C LEU A 93 -13.65 -9.27 26.05
N LYS A 94 -12.95 -8.13 25.94
CA LYS A 94 -12.17 -7.52 27.02
C LYS A 94 -12.95 -6.47 27.81
N THR A 95 -14.18 -6.19 27.41
CA THR A 95 -15.10 -5.23 28.05
C THR A 95 -16.09 -5.98 28.93
#